data_AF-A0A1Z5TUW5-F1
#
_entry.id   AF-A0A1Z5TUW5-F1
#
_cell.length_a   1.000
_cell.length_b   1.000
_cell.length_c   1.000
_cell.angle_alpha   90.00
_cell.angle_beta   90.00
_cell.angle_gamma   90.00
#
_symmetry.space_group_name_H-M   'P 1'
#
loop_
_entity.id
_entity.type
_entity.pdbx_description
1 polymer ?
#
loop_
_entity_poly.entity_id
_entity_poly.type
_entity_poly.pdbx_seq_one_letter_code
_entity_poly.pdbx_strand_id
1 'polypeptide(L)'
;MTSTRTLSVQCLLPHRALLSHTSLISYQSASRTSFKNHQSFSPFQSSLRRPQPTRTMATSSTNADFPPAEVRQILHEVTTLLKERGETVSVAETAAGGLISSSLLSTPGASQIYKGGLTLYTLPSRIAYAGWSQETIANYKGPTTDIVSGLAKHVRKDLESTYTIAESGTAGPTGGNTPNRKPGYVALAVDSDRGTFTKELNTELGPDRVANMLRFAVEALKLLREVMQGDAKL
;
A
#
# COMPACT_ATOMS: atom_id res chain seq x y z
N MET A 1 38.18 -58.88 -16.64
CA MET A 1 37.34 -58.48 -17.79
C MET A 1 35.90 -58.38 -17.31
N THR A 2 35.44 -57.19 -16.96
CA THR A 2 34.03 -56.86 -16.72
C THR A 2 33.89 -55.36 -16.99
N SER A 3 33.26 -55.04 -18.12
CA SER A 3 33.08 -53.70 -18.66
C SER A 3 31.73 -53.15 -18.23
N THR A 4 31.72 -52.10 -17.41
CA THR A 4 30.50 -51.38 -17.03
C THR A 4 30.43 -50.09 -17.85
N ARG A 5 29.47 -50.03 -18.79
CA ARG A 5 29.13 -48.82 -19.56
C ARG A 5 28.11 -48.01 -18.75
N THR A 6 28.41 -46.74 -18.49
CA THR A 6 27.44 -45.77 -17.96
C THR A 6 26.96 -44.88 -19.11
N LEU A 7 25.66 -44.92 -19.38
CA LEU A 7 24.96 -44.13 -20.39
C LEU A 7 24.73 -42.69 -19.89
N SER A 8 25.10 -41.73 -20.74
CA SER A 8 24.77 -40.31 -20.61
C SER A 8 23.27 -40.11 -20.89
N VAL A 9 22.53 -39.52 -19.95
CA VAL A 9 21.15 -39.08 -20.15
C VAL A 9 21.19 -37.60 -20.49
N GLN A 10 21.08 -37.31 -21.78
CA GLN A 10 20.95 -35.97 -22.32
C GLN A 10 19.44 -35.62 -22.37
N CYS A 11 18.98 -34.84 -21.39
CA CYS A 11 17.59 -34.40 -21.30
C CYS A 11 17.36 -33.25 -22.29
N LEU A 12 16.73 -33.56 -23.44
CA LEU A 12 16.18 -32.57 -24.36
C LEU A 12 14.90 -31.96 -23.77
N LEU A 13 14.90 -30.65 -23.50
CA LEU A 13 13.70 -29.87 -23.21
C LEU A 13 13.14 -29.28 -24.52
N PRO A 14 11.82 -29.32 -24.75
CA PRO A 14 11.21 -28.77 -25.96
C PRO A 14 10.94 -27.26 -25.85
N HIS A 15 11.22 -26.54 -26.94
CA HIS A 15 10.79 -25.17 -27.19
C HIS A 15 9.28 -25.01 -27.01
N ARG A 16 8.86 -24.07 -26.14
CA ARG A 16 7.44 -23.68 -26.01
C ARG A 16 7.21 -22.37 -26.77
N ALA A 17 6.37 -22.47 -27.79
CA ALA A 17 5.91 -21.36 -28.62
C ALA A 17 5.01 -20.40 -27.84
N LEU A 18 5.20 -19.09 -28.08
CA LEU A 18 4.32 -18.01 -27.67
C LEU A 18 3.00 -18.09 -28.43
N LEU A 19 1.89 -18.31 -27.72
CA LEU A 19 0.54 -18.07 -28.23
C LEU A 19 -0.05 -16.89 -27.47
N SER A 20 -0.10 -15.74 -28.14
CA SER A 20 -0.83 -14.56 -27.71
C SER A 20 -2.33 -14.83 -27.83
N HIS A 21 -3.04 -14.92 -26.70
CA HIS A 21 -4.50 -14.84 -26.68
C HIS A 21 -4.92 -13.40 -26.46
N THR A 22 -5.30 -12.74 -27.54
CA THR A 22 -5.95 -11.43 -27.52
C THR A 22 -7.45 -11.65 -27.30
N SER A 23 -7.91 -11.51 -26.06
CA SER A 23 -9.34 -11.55 -25.74
C SER A 23 -9.96 -10.18 -26.05
N LEU A 24 -10.65 -10.07 -27.18
CA LEU A 24 -11.50 -8.92 -27.52
C LEU A 24 -12.77 -8.97 -26.64
N ILE A 25 -12.83 -8.09 -25.63
CA ILE A 25 -14.05 -7.86 -24.84
C ILE A 25 -14.94 -6.89 -25.63
N SER A 26 -16.04 -7.40 -26.19
CA SER A 26 -17.09 -6.58 -26.80
C SER A 26 -17.99 -6.00 -25.70
N TYR A 27 -17.98 -4.68 -25.53
CA TYR A 27 -18.98 -3.96 -24.73
C TYR A 27 -20.27 -3.81 -25.54
N GLN A 28 -21.33 -4.53 -25.15
CA GLN A 28 -22.69 -4.22 -25.62
C GLN A 28 -23.32 -3.18 -24.70
N SER A 29 -23.57 -2.00 -25.27
CA SER A 29 -24.35 -0.91 -24.69
C SER A 29 -25.84 -1.25 -24.77
N ALA A 30 -26.51 -1.39 -23.63
CA ALA A 30 -27.97 -1.52 -23.57
C ALA A 30 -28.61 -0.13 -23.68
N SER A 31 -29.13 0.16 -24.87
CA SER A 31 -29.89 1.37 -25.17
C SER A 31 -31.32 1.32 -24.61
N ARG A 32 -31.66 2.38 -23.86
CA ARG A 32 -32.98 3.05 -23.69
C ARG A 32 -34.24 2.27 -24.08
N THR A 33 -35.08 2.00 -23.09
CA THR A 33 -36.54 1.89 -23.24
C THR A 33 -37.21 3.15 -22.70
N SER A 34 -37.84 3.90 -23.61
CA SER A 34 -38.64 5.09 -23.34
C SER A 34 -40.10 4.67 -23.19
N PHE A 35 -40.68 4.85 -22.00
CA PHE A 35 -42.13 4.75 -21.81
C PHE A 35 -42.76 6.13 -21.98
N LYS A 36 -43.59 6.27 -23.03
CA LYS A 36 -44.52 7.39 -23.21
C LYS A 36 -45.83 7.04 -22.51
N ASN A 37 -46.25 7.84 -21.54
CA ASN A 37 -47.64 7.88 -21.10
C ASN A 37 -48.26 9.20 -21.53
N HIS A 38 -49.47 9.11 -22.09
CA HIS A 38 -50.21 10.23 -22.64
C HIS A 38 -51.60 10.30 -21.99
N GLN A 39 -52.04 11.55 -21.78
CA GLN A 39 -53.40 12.02 -21.44
C GLN A 39 -53.78 11.94 -19.95
N SER A 40 -54.51 12.89 -19.36
CA SER A 40 -55.34 14.00 -19.87
C SER A 40 -55.43 15.14 -18.84
N PHE A 41 -55.70 16.36 -19.32
CA PHE A 41 -55.97 17.56 -18.51
C PHE A 41 -57.45 17.67 -18.12
N SER A 42 -57.72 18.23 -16.94
CA SER A 42 -58.98 18.90 -16.57
C SER A 42 -58.64 20.18 -15.77
N PRO A 43 -59.32 21.32 -15.99
CA PRO A 43 -59.02 22.56 -15.32
C PRO A 43 -59.89 22.74 -14.07
N PHE A 44 -59.26 23.01 -12.91
CA PHE A 44 -59.97 23.66 -11.81
C PHE A 44 -59.03 24.53 -10.99
N GLN A 45 -59.43 25.78 -10.82
CA GLN A 45 -58.71 26.83 -10.11
C GLN A 45 -58.71 26.59 -8.60
N SER A 46 -57.60 26.88 -7.91
CA SER A 46 -57.60 27.85 -6.81
C SER A 46 -56.17 28.15 -6.35
N SER A 47 -55.93 29.43 -6.10
CA SER A 47 -54.67 30.00 -5.65
C SER A 47 -54.38 29.63 -4.20
N LEU A 48 -53.36 28.80 -3.98
CA LEU A 48 -52.62 28.74 -2.74
C LEU A 48 -51.13 28.65 -3.10
N ARG A 49 -50.41 29.78 -2.95
CA ARG A 49 -48.94 29.78 -3.00
C ARG A 49 -48.45 28.86 -1.89
N ARG A 50 -48.02 27.65 -2.26
CA ARG A 50 -47.24 26.80 -1.36
C ARG A 50 -45.95 27.56 -1.01
N PRO A 51 -45.61 27.75 0.27
CA PRO A 51 -44.26 28.20 0.60
C PRO A 51 -43.29 27.18 0.00
N GLN A 52 -42.38 27.66 -0.84
CA GLN A 52 -41.26 26.82 -1.24
C GLN A 52 -40.57 26.37 0.05
N PRO A 53 -40.30 25.06 0.24
CA PRO A 53 -39.40 24.67 1.29
C PRO A 53 -38.11 25.44 1.02
N THR A 54 -37.68 26.25 1.99
CA THR A 54 -36.32 26.77 2.00
C THR A 54 -35.44 25.57 1.78
N ARG A 55 -34.81 25.52 0.60
CA ARG A 55 -33.78 24.54 0.32
C ARG A 55 -32.66 24.91 1.25
N THR A 56 -32.72 24.42 2.48
CA THR A 56 -31.54 24.24 3.33
C THR A 56 -30.59 23.54 2.41
N MET A 57 -29.58 24.28 1.94
CA MET A 57 -28.47 23.68 1.25
C MET A 57 -27.95 22.70 2.28
N ALA A 58 -28.30 21.42 2.10
CA ALA A 58 -27.52 20.35 2.67
C ALA A 58 -26.08 20.75 2.34
N THR A 59 -25.30 21.06 3.37
CA THR A 59 -23.87 21.06 3.22
C THR A 59 -23.59 19.70 2.63
N SER A 60 -23.30 19.68 1.33
CA SER A 60 -22.88 18.47 0.65
C SER A 60 -21.70 18.00 1.46
N SER A 61 -21.90 16.95 2.25
CA SER A 61 -20.84 16.25 2.96
C SER A 61 -19.89 15.80 1.86
N THR A 62 -18.81 16.55 1.70
CA THR A 62 -17.80 16.29 0.68
C THR A 62 -17.31 14.88 0.93
N ASN A 63 -17.66 13.98 0.01
CA ASN A 63 -17.21 12.61 -0.01
C ASN A 63 -15.68 12.56 0.13
N ALA A 64 -15.23 11.82 1.15
CA ALA A 64 -13.89 11.25 1.31
C ALA A 64 -12.71 12.22 1.30
N ASP A 65 -12.35 12.72 2.50
CA ASP A 65 -11.17 13.53 2.74
C ASP A 65 -9.89 12.65 2.76
N PHE A 66 -9.53 12.10 1.59
CA PHE A 66 -8.35 11.25 1.39
C PHE A 66 -7.23 12.01 0.66
N PRO A 67 -5.96 11.89 1.10
CA PRO A 67 -5.46 11.06 2.20
C PRO A 67 -5.80 11.62 3.59
N PRO A 68 -5.72 10.80 4.66
CA PRO A 68 -5.97 11.24 6.04
C PRO A 68 -5.18 12.50 6.40
N ALA A 69 -5.78 13.42 7.15
CA ALA A 69 -5.22 14.75 7.43
C ALA A 69 -3.82 14.68 8.07
N GLU A 70 -3.61 13.71 8.94
CA GLU A 70 -2.36 13.46 9.67
C GLU A 70 -1.18 13.15 8.74
N VAL A 71 -1.45 12.60 7.56
CA VAL A 71 -0.43 12.17 6.59
C VAL A 71 -0.12 13.28 5.58
N ARG A 72 -1.03 14.24 5.35
CA ARG A 72 -0.97 15.20 4.23
C ARG A 72 0.32 16.02 4.20
N GLN A 73 0.74 16.57 5.33
CA GLN A 73 1.93 17.43 5.38
C GLN A 73 3.20 16.64 5.01
N ILE A 74 3.45 15.52 5.70
CA ILE A 74 4.65 14.72 5.45
C ILE A 74 4.65 14.10 4.05
N LEU A 75 3.47 13.70 3.55
CA LEU A 75 3.29 13.22 2.18
C LEU A 75 3.68 14.29 1.16
N HIS A 76 3.24 15.53 1.36
CA HIS A 76 3.57 16.63 0.45
C HIS A 76 5.10 16.86 0.39
N GLU A 77 5.76 16.89 1.55
CA GLU A 77 7.22 17.06 1.63
C GLU A 77 7.98 15.93 0.92
N VAL A 78 7.64 14.67 1.22
CA VAL A 78 8.27 13.49 0.60
C VAL A 78 8.07 13.47 -0.91
N THR A 79 6.84 13.67 -1.38
CA THR A 79 6.51 13.56 -2.80
C THR A 79 7.09 14.71 -3.63
N THR A 80 7.23 15.89 -3.02
CA THR A 80 7.93 17.03 -3.63
C THR A 80 9.41 16.69 -3.81
N LEU A 81 10.09 16.24 -2.75
CA LEU A 81 11.50 15.86 -2.83
C LEU A 81 11.77 14.74 -3.85
N LEU A 82 10.92 13.70 -3.90
CA LEU A 82 11.06 12.61 -4.87
C LEU A 82 10.95 13.14 -6.31
N LYS A 83 9.96 14.01 -6.59
CA LYS A 83 9.76 14.60 -7.92
C LYS A 83 10.92 15.52 -8.32
N GLU A 84 11.35 16.40 -7.43
CA GLU A 84 12.45 17.33 -7.69
C GLU A 84 13.76 16.62 -8.01
N ARG A 85 13.99 15.45 -7.41
CA ARG A 85 15.21 14.65 -7.59
C ARG A 85 15.11 13.57 -8.66
N GLY A 86 13.92 13.35 -9.24
CA GLY A 86 13.68 12.23 -10.15
C GLY A 86 13.87 10.86 -9.49
N GLU A 87 13.66 10.79 -8.17
CA GLU A 87 13.84 9.58 -7.37
C GLU A 87 12.53 8.82 -7.19
N THR A 88 12.64 7.53 -6.89
CA THR A 88 11.49 6.64 -6.79
C THR A 88 11.42 5.90 -5.45
N VAL A 89 10.22 5.50 -5.06
CA VAL A 89 9.93 4.78 -3.83
C VAL A 89 9.07 3.55 -4.10
N SER A 90 9.37 2.45 -3.39
CA SER A 90 8.46 1.32 -3.20
C SER A 90 8.15 1.08 -1.71
N VAL A 91 7.12 0.28 -1.44
CA VAL A 91 6.62 0.06 -0.07
C VAL A 91 6.43 -1.43 0.23
N ALA A 92 6.90 -1.89 1.39
CA ALA A 92 6.56 -3.18 1.99
C ALA A 92 5.88 -2.93 3.34
N GLU A 93 4.54 -2.96 3.38
CA GLU A 93 3.79 -2.63 4.59
C GLU A 93 3.03 -3.83 5.15
N THR A 94 2.79 -3.83 6.46
CA THR A 94 2.06 -4.91 7.11
C THR A 94 0.89 -4.36 7.92
N ALA A 95 1.13 -3.78 9.10
CA ALA A 95 0.08 -3.33 9.98
C ALA A 95 -0.55 -2.01 9.51
N ALA A 96 0.17 -1.16 8.77
CA ALA A 96 -0.39 0.03 8.13
C ALA A 96 -1.41 -0.31 7.02
N GLY A 97 -1.40 -1.55 6.50
CA GLY A 97 -2.53 -2.10 5.75
C GLY A 97 -2.83 -1.47 4.39
N GLY A 98 -1.84 -0.83 3.76
CA GLY A 98 -2.00 -0.13 2.47
C GLY A 98 -2.04 1.40 2.62
N LEU A 99 -2.03 1.94 3.84
CA LEU A 99 -2.14 3.38 4.07
C LEU A 99 -0.93 4.16 3.55
N ILE A 100 0.28 3.58 3.61
CA ILE A 100 1.48 4.24 3.08
C ILE A 100 1.39 4.29 1.56
N SER A 101 1.14 3.14 0.93
CA SER A 101 1.01 3.01 -0.52
C SER A 101 -0.10 3.88 -1.09
N SER A 102 -1.29 3.82 -0.51
CA SER A 102 -2.46 4.58 -0.99
C SER A 102 -2.28 6.09 -0.80
N SER A 103 -1.63 6.54 0.28
CA SER A 103 -1.31 7.96 0.47
C SER A 103 -0.33 8.45 -0.62
N LEU A 104 0.74 7.71 -0.90
CA LEU A 104 1.66 8.03 -2.00
C LEU A 104 0.94 8.08 -3.36
N LEU A 105 0.09 7.08 -3.64
CA LEU A 105 -0.68 6.99 -4.89
C LEU A 105 -1.73 8.08 -5.08
N SER A 106 -2.24 8.69 -4.00
CA SER A 106 -3.18 9.82 -4.11
C SER A 106 -2.55 11.10 -4.65
N THR A 107 -1.21 11.17 -4.71
CA THR A 107 -0.52 12.35 -5.20
C THR A 107 -0.63 12.46 -6.72
N PRO A 108 -1.08 13.59 -7.30
CA PRO A 108 -1.08 13.79 -8.74
C PRO A 108 0.30 13.53 -9.35
N GLY A 109 0.37 12.68 -10.38
CA GLY A 109 1.63 12.25 -10.99
C GLY A 109 2.41 11.19 -10.20
N ALA A 110 1.76 10.46 -9.28
CA ALA A 110 2.41 9.40 -8.48
C ALA A 110 3.15 8.34 -9.31
N SER A 111 2.76 8.09 -10.56
CA SER A 111 3.47 7.17 -11.46
C SER A 111 4.93 7.54 -11.74
N GLN A 112 5.32 8.81 -11.53
CA GLN A 112 6.71 9.25 -11.68
C GLN A 112 7.58 8.87 -10.48
N ILE A 113 6.99 8.68 -9.30
CA ILE A 113 7.71 8.47 -8.05
C ILE A 113 7.45 7.10 -7.43
N TYR A 114 6.32 6.45 -7.70
CA TYR A 114 5.90 5.23 -7.02
C TYR A 114 6.11 4.00 -7.91
N LYS A 115 7.02 3.12 -7.51
CA LYS A 115 7.39 1.92 -8.28
C LYS A 115 6.48 0.72 -8.02
N GLY A 116 5.83 0.69 -6.87
CA GLY A 116 4.97 -0.41 -6.45
C GLY A 116 5.03 -0.64 -4.95
N GLY A 117 4.18 -1.54 -4.45
CA GLY A 117 4.23 -1.93 -3.05
C GLY A 117 3.49 -3.22 -2.77
N LEU A 118 3.77 -3.78 -1.58
CA LEU A 118 3.28 -5.07 -1.12
C LEU A 118 2.67 -4.93 0.28
N THR A 119 1.45 -5.42 0.46
CA THR A 119 0.82 -5.57 1.79
C THR A 119 1.08 -6.99 2.31
N LEU A 120 2.13 -7.14 3.10
CA LEU A 120 2.71 -8.42 3.54
C LEU A 120 2.14 -8.90 4.90
N TYR A 121 0.81 -8.93 5.03
CA TYR A 121 0.18 -9.15 6.33
C TYR A 121 0.28 -10.59 6.87
N THR A 122 0.18 -11.60 6.00
CA THR A 122 0.12 -13.02 6.39
C THR A 122 1.46 -13.72 6.17
N LEU A 123 1.68 -14.87 6.81
CA LEU A 123 2.87 -15.67 6.53
C LEU A 123 2.94 -16.10 5.05
N PRO A 124 1.85 -16.59 4.42
CA PRO A 124 1.85 -16.90 2.99
C PRO A 124 2.28 -15.74 2.09
N SER A 125 1.84 -14.50 2.35
CA SER A 125 2.24 -13.37 1.50
C SER A 125 3.72 -13.02 1.64
N ARG A 126 4.29 -13.17 2.85
CA ARG A 126 5.73 -12.97 3.08
C ARG A 126 6.59 -14.03 2.39
N ILE A 127 6.14 -15.29 2.38
CA ILE A 127 6.83 -16.36 1.65
C ILE A 127 6.76 -16.10 0.14
N ALA A 128 5.59 -15.72 -0.37
CA ALA A 128 5.37 -15.54 -1.80
C ALA A 128 6.10 -14.31 -2.38
N TYR A 129 6.19 -13.22 -1.63
CA TYR A 129 6.57 -11.91 -2.18
C TYR A 129 7.70 -11.19 -1.42
N ALA A 130 8.22 -11.76 -0.33
CA ALA A 130 9.25 -11.11 0.49
C ALA A 130 10.49 -11.97 0.72
N GLY A 131 10.64 -13.07 -0.02
CA GLY A 131 11.81 -13.94 0.04
C GLY A 131 12.04 -14.62 1.40
N TRP A 132 11.00 -14.75 2.23
CA TRP A 132 11.15 -15.37 3.55
C TRP A 132 11.55 -16.85 3.44
N SER A 133 12.69 -17.18 4.04
CA SER A 133 13.18 -18.56 4.12
C SER A 133 12.63 -19.27 5.34
N GLN A 134 12.81 -20.60 5.42
CA GLN A 134 12.47 -21.37 6.63
C GLN A 134 13.20 -20.84 7.88
N GLU A 135 14.41 -20.32 7.71
CA GLU A 135 15.16 -19.69 8.79
C GLU A 135 14.49 -18.39 9.27
N THR A 136 14.06 -17.51 8.36
CA THR A 136 13.32 -16.28 8.72
C THR A 136 12.05 -16.63 9.49
N ILE A 137 11.34 -17.68 9.06
CA ILE A 137 10.11 -18.14 9.70
C ILE A 137 10.38 -18.67 11.11
N ALA A 138 11.38 -19.53 11.28
CA ALA A 138 11.73 -20.12 12.58
C ALA A 138 12.13 -19.06 13.61
N ASN A 139 12.79 -17.99 13.15
CA ASN A 139 13.28 -16.90 13.99
C ASN A 139 12.29 -15.74 14.15
N TYR A 140 11.12 -15.78 13.50
CA TYR A 140 10.15 -14.68 13.56
C TYR A 140 9.53 -14.54 14.96
N LYS A 141 9.90 -13.47 15.68
CA LYS A 141 9.34 -13.12 17.00
C LYS A 141 8.37 -11.94 16.96
N GLY A 142 8.04 -11.46 15.77
CA GLY A 142 7.20 -10.28 15.58
C GLY A 142 7.91 -9.16 14.85
N PRO A 143 7.28 -7.97 14.82
CA PRO A 143 7.90 -6.82 14.20
C PRO A 143 9.21 -6.49 14.93
N THR A 144 10.28 -6.28 14.18
CA THR A 144 11.62 -5.91 14.64
C THR A 144 12.31 -5.16 13.51
N THR A 145 13.32 -4.36 13.82
CA THR A 145 14.14 -3.65 12.82
C THR A 145 14.81 -4.60 11.82
N ASP A 146 15.25 -5.79 12.25
CA ASP A 146 15.82 -6.82 11.38
C ASP A 146 14.82 -7.32 10.33
N ILE A 147 13.58 -7.59 10.76
CA ILE A 147 12.53 -8.05 9.85
C ILE A 147 12.22 -6.98 8.81
N VAL A 148 11.98 -5.73 9.21
CA VAL A 148 11.67 -4.66 8.25
C VAL A 148 12.85 -4.31 7.36
N SER A 149 14.10 -4.44 7.84
CA SER A 149 15.30 -4.31 7.01
C SER A 149 15.34 -5.35 5.89
N GLY A 150 15.05 -6.62 6.22
CA GLY A 150 14.98 -7.69 5.23
C GLY A 150 13.89 -7.45 4.19
N LEU A 151 12.70 -7.00 4.63
CA LEU A 151 11.60 -6.64 3.73
C LEU A 151 11.99 -5.48 2.78
N ALA A 152 12.58 -4.41 3.32
CA ALA A 152 12.96 -3.24 2.55
C ALA A 152 14.01 -3.59 1.48
N LYS A 153 15.07 -4.32 1.86
CA LYS A 153 16.12 -4.77 0.94
C LYS A 153 15.58 -5.65 -0.18
N HIS A 154 14.72 -6.62 0.17
CA HIS A 154 14.14 -7.54 -0.81
C HIS A 154 13.29 -6.79 -1.84
N VAL A 155 12.36 -5.94 -1.37
CA VAL A 155 11.46 -5.21 -2.25
C VAL A 155 12.19 -4.15 -3.08
N ARG A 156 13.20 -3.47 -2.51
CA ARG A 156 14.01 -2.51 -3.27
C ARG A 156 14.75 -3.19 -4.42
N LYS A 157 15.33 -4.36 -4.15
CA LYS A 157 16.02 -5.16 -5.18
C LYS A 157 15.07 -5.57 -6.31
N ASP A 158 13.87 -6.04 -5.97
CA ASP A 158 12.94 -6.58 -6.97
C ASP A 158 12.25 -5.49 -7.80
N LEU A 159 11.98 -4.32 -7.20
CA LEU A 159 11.32 -3.19 -7.88
C LEU A 159 12.28 -2.13 -8.42
N GLU A 160 13.57 -2.22 -8.11
CA GLU A 160 14.62 -1.30 -8.56
C GLU A 160 14.26 0.17 -8.28
N SER A 161 13.79 0.45 -7.06
CA SER A 161 13.45 1.79 -6.61
C SER A 161 14.66 2.50 -5.97
N THR A 162 14.65 3.84 -5.95
CA THR A 162 15.68 4.59 -5.21
C THR A 162 15.62 4.27 -3.72
N TYR A 163 14.40 4.29 -3.16
CA TYR A 163 14.11 3.99 -1.76
C TYR A 163 13.06 2.89 -1.62
N THR A 164 13.15 2.09 -0.55
CA THR A 164 12.00 1.27 -0.12
C THR A 164 11.70 1.49 1.34
N ILE A 165 10.45 1.89 1.62
CA ILE A 165 9.90 1.90 2.98
C ILE A 165 9.46 0.48 3.34
N ALA A 166 9.81 0.01 4.54
CA ALA A 166 9.18 -1.15 5.15
C ALA A 166 8.57 -0.82 6.52
N GLU A 167 7.38 -1.34 6.78
CA GLU A 167 6.63 -1.13 8.01
C GLU A 167 6.18 -2.47 8.60
N SER A 168 6.47 -2.67 9.89
CA SER A 168 5.81 -3.70 10.66
C SER A 168 5.57 -3.31 12.10
N GLY A 169 4.30 -3.32 12.50
CA GLY A 169 3.89 -2.98 13.85
C GLY A 169 2.82 -3.89 14.44
N THR A 170 2.50 -3.62 15.70
CA THR A 170 1.38 -4.22 16.42
C THR A 170 0.32 -3.13 16.64
N ALA A 171 -0.67 -3.06 15.76
CA ALA A 171 -1.68 -1.99 15.83
C ALA A 171 -2.68 -2.13 16.99
N GLY A 172 -2.81 -3.31 17.63
CA GLY A 172 -3.81 -3.55 18.67
C GLY A 172 -5.18 -4.01 18.12
N PRO A 173 -6.23 -4.14 18.95
CA PRO A 173 -6.21 -3.91 20.39
C PRO A 173 -5.49 -5.03 21.15
N THR A 174 -5.36 -6.21 20.54
CA THR A 174 -4.64 -7.35 21.13
C THR A 174 -3.14 -7.26 20.85
N GLY A 175 -2.37 -7.93 21.69
CA GLY A 175 -0.92 -7.98 21.62
C GLY A 175 -0.36 -9.22 22.28
N GLY A 176 0.96 -9.23 22.47
CA GLY A 176 1.70 -10.26 23.20
C GLY A 176 2.48 -9.68 24.36
N ASN A 177 3.20 -10.56 25.06
CA ASN A 177 3.91 -10.20 26.30
C ASN A 177 5.26 -9.50 26.06
N THR A 178 5.76 -9.47 24.83
CA THR A 178 7.02 -8.81 24.48
C THR A 178 6.80 -7.34 24.09
N PRO A 179 7.79 -6.43 24.29
CA PRO A 179 7.63 -5.02 23.96
C PRO A 179 7.18 -4.77 22.52
N ASN A 180 7.75 -5.50 21.55
CA ASN A 180 7.41 -5.40 20.13
C ASN A 180 6.03 -5.96 19.75
N ARG A 181 5.35 -6.61 20.70
CA ARG A 181 3.99 -7.14 20.56
C ARG A 181 2.98 -6.35 21.37
N LYS A 182 3.36 -5.22 21.98
CA LYS A 182 2.40 -4.32 22.63
C LYS A 182 1.71 -3.44 21.57
N PRO A 183 0.40 -3.19 21.69
CA PRO A 183 -0.30 -2.21 20.85
C PRO A 183 0.43 -0.87 20.80
N GLY A 184 0.60 -0.33 19.59
CA GLY A 184 1.32 0.91 19.34
C GLY A 184 2.80 0.73 19.01
N TYR A 185 3.39 -0.45 19.17
CA TYR A 185 4.76 -0.68 18.70
C TYR A 185 4.82 -0.73 17.17
N VAL A 186 5.85 -0.11 16.58
CA VAL A 186 6.20 -0.24 15.16
C VAL A 186 7.72 -0.26 14.97
N ALA A 187 8.17 -1.15 14.09
CA ALA A 187 9.49 -1.12 13.48
C ALA A 187 9.36 -0.64 12.03
N LEU A 188 10.28 0.21 11.63
CA LEU A 188 10.33 0.87 10.33
C LEU A 188 11.73 0.71 9.74
N ALA A 189 11.82 0.58 8.42
CA ALA A 189 13.07 0.67 7.69
C ALA A 189 12.89 1.48 6.41
N VAL A 190 13.98 2.13 5.99
CA VAL A 190 14.14 2.68 4.65
C VAL A 190 15.44 2.16 4.08
N ASP A 191 15.34 1.35 3.02
CA ASP A 191 16.52 0.88 2.27
C ASP A 191 16.84 1.83 1.12
N SER A 192 18.13 2.08 0.91
CA SER A 192 18.68 2.95 -0.13
C SER A 192 20.05 2.45 -0.58
N ASP A 193 20.68 3.13 -1.55
CA ASP A 193 22.06 2.87 -1.95
C ASP A 193 23.09 3.17 -0.84
N ARG A 194 22.75 4.06 0.09
CA ARG A 194 23.56 4.40 1.27
C ARG A 194 23.42 3.41 2.42
N GLY A 195 22.57 2.40 2.28
CA GLY A 195 22.28 1.40 3.31
C GLY A 195 20.83 1.44 3.78
N THR A 196 20.59 0.70 4.86
CA THR A 196 19.27 0.52 5.46
C THR A 196 19.18 1.25 6.78
N PHE A 197 18.30 2.23 6.85
CA PHE A 197 18.05 3.05 8.03
C PHE A 197 16.86 2.48 8.76
N THR A 198 16.96 2.32 10.08
CA THR A 198 15.89 1.71 10.88
C THR A 198 15.44 2.63 12.01
N LYS A 199 14.17 2.50 12.39
CA LYS A 199 13.58 3.19 13.52
C LYS A 199 12.55 2.27 14.16
N GLU A 200 12.51 2.22 15.48
CA GLU A 200 11.40 1.63 16.22
C GLU A 200 10.88 2.61 17.25
N LEU A 201 9.57 2.55 17.52
CA LEU A 201 8.92 3.42 18.50
C LEU A 201 7.61 2.82 18.98
N ASN A 202 7.09 3.37 20.07
CA ASN A 202 5.71 3.21 20.49
C ASN A 202 4.95 4.51 20.17
N THR A 203 3.74 4.39 19.65
CA THR A 203 2.87 5.53 19.31
C THR A 203 2.29 6.23 20.52
N GLU A 204 2.27 5.56 21.68
CA GLU A 204 1.58 5.97 22.91
C GLU A 204 0.06 6.13 22.75
N LEU A 205 -0.53 5.51 21.73
CA LEU A 205 -1.98 5.54 21.45
C LEU A 205 -2.72 4.29 21.99
N GLY A 206 -2.00 3.40 22.67
CA GLY A 206 -2.58 2.21 23.29
C GLY A 206 -3.27 1.28 22.28
N PRO A 207 -4.47 0.76 22.60
CA PRO A 207 -5.15 -0.26 21.79
C PRO A 207 -5.91 0.30 20.57
N ASP A 208 -5.84 1.61 20.29
CA ASP A 208 -6.53 2.21 19.15
C ASP A 208 -5.86 1.80 17.83
N ARG A 209 -6.42 0.76 17.20
CA ARG A 209 -5.92 0.20 15.95
C ARG A 209 -5.80 1.24 14.84
N VAL A 210 -6.84 2.03 14.62
CA VAL A 210 -6.88 2.94 13.47
C VAL A 210 -5.91 4.09 13.67
N ALA A 211 -5.87 4.66 14.88
CA ALA A 211 -4.92 5.71 15.22
C ALA A 211 -3.46 5.21 15.12
N ASN A 212 -3.19 3.98 15.55
CA ASN A 212 -1.89 3.33 15.39
C ASN A 212 -1.50 3.17 13.91
N MET A 213 -2.39 2.64 13.07
CA MET A 213 -2.13 2.46 11.64
C MET A 213 -1.78 3.78 10.94
N LEU A 214 -2.50 4.86 11.26
CA LEU A 214 -2.21 6.20 10.75
C LEU A 214 -0.86 6.71 11.25
N ARG A 215 -0.56 6.54 12.53
CA ARG A 215 0.74 6.94 13.10
C ARG A 215 1.90 6.17 12.50
N PHE A 216 1.74 4.88 12.23
CA PHE A 216 2.76 4.07 11.55
C PHE A 216 3.05 4.63 10.16
N ALA A 217 2.01 4.99 9.39
CA ALA A 217 2.18 5.57 8.07
C ALA A 217 2.91 6.93 8.12
N VAL A 218 2.55 7.80 9.08
CA VAL A 218 3.22 9.09 9.29
C VAL A 218 4.70 8.89 9.63
N GLU A 219 5.01 8.02 10.58
CA GLU A 219 6.40 7.80 11.01
C GLU A 219 7.26 7.13 9.93
N ALA A 220 6.67 6.27 9.09
CA ALA A 220 7.34 5.69 7.94
C ALA A 220 7.74 6.75 6.91
N LEU A 221 6.85 7.70 6.59
CA LEU A 221 7.15 8.80 5.68
C LEU A 221 8.14 9.80 6.27
N LYS A 222 8.09 10.04 7.60
CA LYS A 222 9.10 10.86 8.29
C LYS A 222 10.50 10.24 8.18
N LEU A 223 10.62 8.94 8.41
CA LEU A 223 11.90 8.24 8.26
C LEU A 223 12.42 8.36 6.82
N LEU A 224 11.56 8.20 5.81
CA LEU A 224 11.96 8.42 4.42
C LEU A 224 12.48 9.85 4.19
N ARG A 225 11.77 10.87 4.67
CA ARG A 225 12.21 12.26 4.56
C ARG A 225 13.57 12.49 5.23
N GLU A 226 13.76 12.00 6.45
CA GLU A 226 15.03 12.08 7.19
C GLU A 226 16.18 11.41 6.42
N VAL A 227 15.92 10.25 5.80
CA VAL A 227 16.89 9.59 4.92
C VAL A 227 17.20 10.48 3.72
N MET A 228 16.20 10.98 2.99
CA MET A 228 16.40 11.84 1.81
C MET A 228 17.18 13.13 2.13
N GLN A 229 17.02 13.67 3.34
CA GLN A 229 17.72 14.88 3.80
C GLN A 229 19.14 14.59 4.31
N GLY A 230 19.47 13.32 4.59
CA GLY A 230 20.77 12.93 5.16
C GLY A 230 20.84 13.02 6.68
N ASP A 231 19.69 13.20 7.35
CA ASP A 231 19.59 13.37 8.80
C ASP A 231 19.46 12.03 9.55
N ALA A 232 19.08 10.95 8.84
CA ALA A 232 18.93 9.62 9.42
C ALA A 232 20.28 8.97 9.74
N LYS A 233 20.34 8.30 10.90
CA LYS A 233 21.50 7.48 11.31
C LYS A 233 21.26 6.01 10.95
N LEU A 234 22.31 5.34 10.50
CA LEU A 234 22.32 3.89 10.24
C LEU A 234 22.17 3.10 11.54
#